data_AF-A0A354SC92-F1
#
_entry.id   AF-A0A354SC92-F1
#
_cell.length_a   1.000
_cell.length_b   1.000
_cell.length_c   1.000
_cell.angle_alpha   90.00
_cell.angle_beta   90.00
_cell.angle_gamma   90.00
#
_symmetry.space_group_name_H-M   'P 1'
#
loop_
_entity.id
_entity.type
_entity.pdbx_description
1 polymer ?
#
loop_
_entity_poly.entity_id
_entity_poly.type
_entity_poly.pdbx_seq_one_letter_code
_entity_poly.pdbx_strand_id
1 'polypeptide(L)'
;MNVALGGGAGWKRYGNQVHDALIKGMIETRVPTSDEARMQTPQWALDRAAEFADIYVEAIRASGVNVVGDLDILSKRLQGPDAIDSEGSSDMPTAAAITALLSALDASRPQADQPPKARLRKLAKRFQIDRGSQRPA
;
A
#
# COMPACT_ATOMS: atom_id res chain seq x y z
N MET A 1 18.30 4.46 25.46
CA MET A 1 16.91 3.99 25.67
C MET A 1 16.16 3.69 24.37
N ASN A 2 16.51 4.29 23.21
CA ASN A 2 15.72 4.13 21.97
C ASN A 2 16.15 3.00 21.02
N VAL A 3 17.28 2.32 21.28
CA VAL A 3 17.77 1.19 20.45
C VAL A 3 17.02 -0.12 20.76
N ALA A 4 16.39 -0.21 21.94
CA ALA A 4 15.71 -1.44 22.38
C ALA A 4 14.40 -1.74 21.62
N LEU A 5 13.75 -0.72 21.04
CA LEU A 5 12.49 -0.89 20.29
C LEU A 5 12.71 -1.35 18.83
N GLY A 6 13.90 -1.15 18.26
CA GLY A 6 14.19 -1.48 16.87
C GLY A 6 14.49 -2.96 16.60
N GLY A 7 14.74 -3.76 17.66
CA GLY A 7 15.30 -5.11 17.51
C GLY A 7 16.54 -5.14 16.60
N GLY A 8 17.02 -6.34 16.25
CA GLY A 8 18.18 -6.52 15.36
C GLY A 8 17.99 -6.04 13.90
N ALA A 9 16.96 -5.24 13.61
CA ALA A 9 16.59 -4.82 12.26
C ALA A 9 16.71 -3.30 12.00
N GLY A 10 17.04 -2.50 13.01
CA GLY A 10 17.40 -1.09 12.87
C GLY A 10 16.24 -0.10 12.67
N TRP A 11 16.52 1.17 12.93
CA TRP A 11 15.58 2.32 12.93
C TRP A 11 14.72 2.45 11.66
N LYS A 12 15.27 2.13 10.49
CA LYS A 12 14.55 2.22 9.20
C LYS A 12 13.34 1.27 9.14
N ARG A 13 13.44 0.08 9.71
CA ARG A 13 12.35 -0.90 9.69
C ARG A 13 11.20 -0.48 10.61
N TYR A 14 11.53 0.11 11.76
CA TYR A 14 10.54 0.68 12.68
C TYR A 14 9.78 1.84 12.03
N GLY A 15 10.49 2.77 11.37
CA GLY A 15 9.85 3.89 10.65
C GLY A 15 8.88 3.43 9.56
N ASN A 16 9.29 2.46 8.73
CA ASN A 16 8.42 1.91 7.69
C ASN A 16 7.20 1.21 8.29
N GLN A 17 7.35 0.46 9.38
CA GLN A 17 6.22 -0.22 10.03
C GLN A 17 5.16 0.76 10.55
N VAL A 18 5.58 1.86 11.18
CA VAL A 18 4.67 2.89 11.68
C VAL A 18 3.97 3.61 10.53
N HIS A 19 4.71 3.96 9.48
CA HIS A 19 4.18 4.60 8.28
C HIS A 19 3.17 3.70 7.54
N ASP A 20 3.51 2.43 7.31
CA ASP A 20 2.66 1.48 6.61
C ASP A 20 1.38 1.20 7.40
N ALA A 21 1.46 1.15 8.73
CA ALA A 21 0.29 0.97 9.57
C ALA A 21 -0.64 2.19 9.59
N LEU A 22 -0.06 3.40 9.56
CA LEU A 22 -0.83 4.64 9.39
C LEU A 22 -1.64 4.58 8.09
N ILE A 23 -0.97 4.30 6.97
CA ILE A 23 -1.61 4.21 5.65
C ILE A 23 -2.69 3.13 5.67
N LYS A 24 -2.35 1.94 6.17
CA LYS A 24 -3.27 0.80 6.22
C LYS A 24 -4.53 1.13 7.02
N GLY A 25 -4.39 1.69 8.22
CA GLY A 25 -5.55 2.08 9.03
C GLY A 25 -6.42 3.13 8.35
N MET A 26 -5.79 4.14 7.73
CA MET A 26 -6.53 5.15 6.95
C MET A 26 -7.32 4.57 5.78
N ILE A 27 -6.80 3.53 5.11
CA ILE A 27 -7.45 2.88 3.97
C ILE A 27 -8.53 1.89 4.43
N GLU A 28 -8.28 1.12 5.50
CA GLU A 28 -9.14 0.01 5.89
C GLU A 28 -10.27 0.41 6.85
N THR A 29 -10.07 1.40 7.72
CA THR A 29 -11.01 1.68 8.81
C THR A 29 -11.83 2.95 8.60
N ARG A 30 -11.43 3.81 7.67
CA ARG A 30 -12.05 5.12 7.48
C ARG A 30 -12.96 5.14 6.25
N VAL A 31 -14.12 5.76 6.40
CA VAL A 31 -14.99 6.17 5.30
C VAL A 31 -15.15 7.70 5.37
N PRO A 32 -14.69 8.45 4.35
CA PRO A 32 -14.91 9.89 4.28
C PRO A 32 -16.41 10.24 4.28
N THR A 33 -16.80 11.34 4.93
CA THR A 33 -18.18 11.85 4.84
C THR A 33 -18.43 12.55 3.50
N SER A 34 -19.69 12.82 3.16
CA SER A 34 -20.07 13.36 1.84
C SER A 34 -19.62 14.80 1.60
N ASP A 35 -19.40 15.54 2.67
CA ASP A 35 -18.92 16.92 2.72
C ASP A 35 -17.40 17.04 2.65
N GLU A 36 -16.65 15.94 2.79
CA GLU A 36 -15.21 15.95 2.60
C GLU A 36 -14.82 16.07 1.12
N ALA A 37 -13.72 16.78 0.87
CA ALA A 37 -13.12 16.89 -0.45
C ALA A 37 -12.79 15.49 -1.00
N ARG A 38 -13.31 15.18 -2.20
CA ARG A 38 -12.99 13.94 -2.92
C ARG A 38 -11.79 14.15 -3.81
N MET A 39 -10.93 13.15 -3.88
CA MET A 39 -9.89 13.11 -4.90
C MET A 39 -10.54 13.01 -6.27
N GLN A 40 -10.30 14.01 -7.12
CA GLN A 40 -10.72 14.02 -8.52
C GLN A 40 -9.50 13.95 -9.42
N THR A 41 -9.63 13.24 -10.54
CA THR A 41 -8.57 13.19 -11.57
C THR A 41 -8.64 14.48 -12.40
N PRO A 42 -7.59 15.31 -12.41
CA PRO A 42 -7.60 16.57 -13.14
C PRO A 42 -7.58 16.36 -14.65
N GLN A 43 -8.05 17.36 -15.41
CA GLN A 43 -8.19 17.28 -16.85
C GLN A 43 -6.87 16.94 -17.55
N TRP A 44 -5.75 17.55 -17.14
CA TRP A 44 -4.43 17.26 -17.72
C TRP A 44 -4.03 15.77 -17.59
N ALA A 45 -4.44 15.11 -16.50
CA ALA A 45 -4.13 13.70 -16.27
C ALA A 45 -5.01 12.79 -17.13
N LEU A 46 -6.28 13.18 -17.33
CA LEU A 46 -7.20 12.49 -18.25
C LEU A 46 -6.71 12.63 -19.70
N ASP A 47 -6.26 13.82 -20.09
CA ASP A 47 -5.72 14.06 -21.43
C ASP A 47 -4.46 13.23 -21.70
N ARG A 48 -3.55 13.18 -20.71
CA ARG A 48 -2.35 12.34 -20.76
C ARG A 48 -2.71 10.86 -20.86
N ALA A 49 -3.68 10.39 -20.09
CA ALA A 49 -4.14 9.01 -20.14
C ALA A 49 -4.71 8.65 -21.51
N ALA A 50 -5.47 9.55 -22.13
CA ALA A 50 -6.03 9.33 -23.46
C ALA A 50 -4.95 9.27 -24.56
N GLU A 51 -3.89 10.11 -24.48
CA GLU A 51 -2.74 9.98 -25.41
C GLU A 51 -2.09 8.59 -25.33
N PHE A 52 -1.91 8.06 -24.12
CA PHE A 52 -1.38 6.71 -23.96
C PHE A 52 -2.35 5.63 -24.46
N ALA A 53 -3.64 5.81 -24.22
CA ALA A 53 -4.65 4.90 -24.71
C ALA A 53 -4.61 4.78 -26.23
N ASP A 54 -4.46 5.89 -26.96
CA ASP A 54 -4.34 5.90 -28.42
C ASP A 54 -3.15 5.04 -28.89
N ILE A 55 -1.99 5.19 -28.26
CA ILE A 55 -0.77 4.40 -28.56
C ILE A 55 -1.02 2.90 -28.33
N TYR A 56 -1.65 2.54 -27.21
CA TYR A 56 -1.87 1.14 -26.86
C TYR A 56 -2.98 0.50 -27.69
N VAL A 57 -4.03 1.22 -28.03
CA VAL A 57 -5.09 0.75 -28.94
C VAL A 57 -4.47 0.40 -30.29
N GLU A 58 -3.61 1.26 -30.85
CA GLU A 58 -2.95 0.98 -32.12
C GLU A 58 -2.01 -0.24 -32.02
N ALA A 59 -1.23 -0.35 -30.94
CA ALA A 59 -0.37 -1.51 -30.72
C ALA A 59 -1.17 -2.82 -30.60
N ILE A 60 -2.33 -2.80 -29.94
CA ILE A 60 -3.24 -3.96 -29.83
C ILE A 60 -3.78 -4.32 -31.20
N ARG A 61 -4.24 -3.34 -32.00
CA ARG A 61 -4.72 -3.59 -33.38
C ARG A 61 -3.64 -4.21 -34.24
N ALA A 62 -2.43 -3.66 -34.20
CA ALA A 62 -1.28 -4.15 -34.97
C ALA A 62 -0.84 -5.58 -34.56
N SER A 63 -1.12 -5.99 -33.32
CA SER A 63 -0.75 -7.33 -32.83
C SER A 63 -1.58 -8.47 -33.44
N GLY A 64 -2.70 -8.17 -34.10
CA GLY A 64 -3.56 -9.19 -34.74
C GLY A 64 -4.32 -10.09 -33.77
N VAL A 65 -4.38 -9.73 -32.48
CA VAL A 65 -5.14 -10.48 -31.48
C VAL A 65 -6.64 -10.34 -31.69
N ASN A 66 -7.39 -11.37 -31.32
CA ASN A 66 -8.85 -11.31 -31.30
C ASN A 66 -9.33 -10.57 -30.05
N VAL A 67 -9.81 -9.34 -30.22
CA VAL A 67 -10.37 -8.51 -29.14
C VAL A 67 -11.85 -8.83 -28.96
N VAL A 68 -12.26 -9.18 -27.74
CA VAL A 68 -13.66 -9.35 -27.38
C VAL A 68 -14.17 -8.04 -26.77
N GLY A 69 -15.04 -7.34 -27.49
CA GLY A 69 -15.60 -6.04 -27.09
C GLY A 69 -15.17 -4.91 -28.02
N ASP A 70 -15.48 -3.67 -27.63
CA ASP A 70 -15.14 -2.46 -28.38
C ASP A 70 -13.85 -1.83 -27.83
N LEU A 71 -12.81 -1.84 -28.66
CA LEU A 71 -11.49 -1.32 -28.30
C LEU A 71 -11.46 0.22 -28.30
N ASP A 72 -12.34 0.88 -29.07
CA ASP A 72 -12.38 2.34 -29.19
C ASP A 72 -12.92 3.02 -27.93
N ILE A 73 -13.49 2.26 -26.99
CA ILE A 73 -13.87 2.76 -25.67
C ILE A 73 -12.64 3.22 -24.88
N LEU A 74 -11.47 2.59 -25.08
CA LEU A 74 -10.27 2.91 -24.33
C LEU A 74 -9.68 4.28 -24.71
N SER A 75 -9.85 4.71 -25.96
CA SER A 75 -9.40 6.02 -26.46
C SER A 75 -10.40 7.15 -26.18
N LYS A 76 -11.52 6.86 -25.53
CA LYS A 76 -12.52 7.88 -25.21
C LYS A 76 -11.95 8.94 -24.27
N ARG A 77 -11.94 10.20 -24.73
CA ARG A 77 -11.57 11.37 -23.93
C ARG A 77 -12.61 11.58 -22.81
N LEU A 78 -12.14 11.55 -21.57
CA LEU A 78 -12.93 11.83 -20.37
C LEU A 78 -12.78 13.30 -19.97
N GLN A 79 -13.79 13.80 -19.25
CA GLN A 79 -13.79 15.15 -18.70
C GLN A 79 -13.66 15.11 -17.18
N GLY A 80 -12.83 15.99 -16.65
CA GLY A 80 -12.58 16.22 -15.23
C GLY A 80 -12.42 17.72 -14.96
N PRO A 81 -12.14 18.11 -13.72
CA PRO A 81 -11.90 19.51 -13.38
C PRO A 81 -10.60 20.04 -14.03
N ASP A 82 -10.62 21.29 -14.49
CA ASP A 82 -9.49 21.96 -15.14
C ASP A 82 -8.27 22.09 -14.20
N ALA A 83 -8.52 22.35 -12.92
CA ALA A 83 -7.51 22.38 -11.88
C ALA A 83 -8.05 21.73 -10.60
N ILE A 84 -7.16 21.12 -9.82
CA ILE A 84 -7.45 20.82 -8.42
C ILE A 84 -7.23 22.13 -7.68
N ASP A 85 -8.29 22.75 -7.18
CA ASP A 85 -8.19 23.96 -6.38
C ASP A 85 -7.38 23.66 -5.10
N SER A 86 -6.08 23.95 -5.12
CA SER A 86 -5.21 23.85 -3.93
C SER A 86 -5.59 24.85 -2.86
N GLU A 87 -6.28 25.94 -3.20
CA GLU A 87 -6.61 27.01 -2.26
C GLU A 87 -7.73 26.65 -1.26
N GLY A 88 -8.48 25.57 -1.51
CA GLY A 88 -9.56 25.11 -0.61
C GLY A 88 -9.16 23.97 0.35
N SER A 89 -7.96 23.42 0.23
CA SER A 89 -7.57 22.17 0.92
C SER A 89 -6.34 22.37 1.81
N SER A 90 -6.43 23.24 2.82
CA SER A 90 -5.34 23.37 3.79
C SER A 90 -5.44 22.40 4.98
N ASP A 91 -6.64 21.94 5.34
CA ASP A 91 -6.84 21.18 6.57
C ASP A 91 -7.32 19.74 6.35
N MET A 92 -6.53 18.80 6.86
CA MET A 92 -6.94 17.41 7.01
C MET A 92 -8.14 17.35 7.99
N PRO A 93 -9.22 16.63 7.66
CA PRO A 93 -10.32 16.42 8.59
C PRO A 93 -9.82 15.86 9.92
N THR A 94 -10.24 16.41 11.05
CA THR A 94 -9.72 16.00 12.38
C THR A 94 -9.90 14.50 12.63
N ALA A 95 -11.01 13.92 12.17
CA ALA A 95 -11.26 12.48 12.26
C ALA A 95 -10.23 11.64 11.45
N ALA A 96 -9.77 12.14 10.30
CA ALA A 96 -8.68 11.53 9.53
C ALA A 96 -7.38 11.56 10.32
N ALA A 97 -7.03 12.71 10.91
CA ALA A 97 -5.82 12.86 11.70
C ALA A 97 -5.80 11.92 12.93
N ILE A 98 -6.92 11.81 13.65
CA ILE A 98 -7.07 10.90 14.79
C ILE A 98 -6.88 9.44 14.35
N THR A 99 -7.53 9.04 13.26
CA THR A 99 -7.42 7.66 12.74
C THR A 99 -5.99 7.31 12.35
N ALA A 100 -5.31 8.24 11.66
CA ALA A 100 -3.91 8.09 11.28
C ALA A 100 -3.00 7.89 12.51
N LEU A 101 -3.17 8.75 13.53
CA LEU A 101 -2.40 8.68 14.77
C LEU A 101 -2.65 7.39 15.56
N LEU A 102 -3.92 6.98 15.71
CA LEU A 102 -4.26 5.75 16.43
C LEU A 102 -3.73 4.50 15.73
N SER A 103 -3.77 4.47 14.40
CA SER A 103 -3.26 3.34 13.61
C SER A 103 -1.74 3.22 13.70
N ALA A 104 -1.03 4.36 13.67
CA ALA A 104 0.42 4.42 13.89
C ALA A 104 0.81 3.97 15.31
N LEU A 105 0.02 4.37 16.32
CA LEU A 105 0.28 4.02 17.72
C LEU A 105 0.03 2.52 17.97
N ASP A 106 -1.02 1.94 17.40
CA ASP A 106 -1.31 0.52 17.57
C ASP A 106 -0.20 -0.36 16.99
N ALA A 107 0.39 0.03 15.87
CA ALA A 107 1.55 -0.65 15.28
C ALA A 107 2.86 -0.48 16.06
N SER A 108 2.94 0.57 16.88
CA SER A 108 4.08 0.82 17.78
C SER A 108 4.00 0.00 19.07
N ARG A 109 2.85 -0.65 19.35
CA ARG A 109 2.74 -1.54 20.49
C ARG A 109 3.71 -2.71 20.29
N PRO A 110 4.53 -3.05 21.29
CA PRO A 110 5.41 -4.20 21.19
C PRO A 110 4.53 -5.42 20.93
N GLN A 111 4.68 -6.01 19.75
CA GLN A 111 4.01 -7.24 19.43
C GLN A 111 4.41 -8.24 20.50
N ALA A 112 3.46 -8.63 21.35
CA ALA A 112 3.71 -9.55 22.45
C ALA A 112 4.51 -10.71 21.87
N ASP A 113 5.76 -10.80 22.33
CA ASP A 113 6.78 -11.68 21.80
C ASP A 113 6.12 -13.07 21.68
N GLN A 114 6.16 -13.70 20.49
CA GLN A 114 5.58 -15.03 20.33
C GLN A 114 6.03 -15.87 21.52
N PRO A 115 5.10 -16.52 22.26
CA PRO A 115 5.42 -17.11 23.53
C PRO A 115 6.66 -17.99 23.37
N PRO A 116 7.63 -17.95 24.29
CA PRO A 116 8.97 -18.55 24.11
C PRO A 116 8.93 -20.01 23.63
N LYS A 117 7.83 -20.72 23.93
CA LYS A 117 7.51 -22.07 23.42
C LYS A 117 7.55 -22.18 21.89
N ALA A 118 7.11 -21.16 21.13
CA ALA A 118 7.11 -21.18 19.66
C ALA A 118 8.52 -21.01 19.07
N ARG A 119 9.36 -20.17 19.67
CA ARG A 119 10.77 -20.01 19.29
C ARG A 119 11.58 -21.27 19.61
N LEU A 120 11.37 -21.86 20.79
CA LEU A 120 12.03 -23.10 21.19
C LEU A 120 11.66 -24.29 20.30
N ARG A 121 10.39 -24.41 19.88
CA ARG A 121 9.96 -25.45 18.92
C ARG A 121 10.63 -25.29 17.55
N LYS A 122 10.80 -24.07 17.04
CA LYS A 122 11.50 -23.81 15.77
C LYS A 122 12.99 -24.16 15.84
N LEU A 123 13.66 -23.85 16.95
CA LEU A 123 15.06 -24.23 17.18
C LEU A 123 15.22 -25.76 17.30
N ALA A 124 14.36 -26.42 18.09
CA ALA A 124 14.41 -27.89 18.24
C ALA A 124 14.19 -28.63 16.91
N LYS A 125 13.27 -28.14 16.07
CA LYS A 125 13.02 -28.72 14.73
C LYS A 125 14.21 -28.53 13.79
N ARG A 126 14.95 -27.41 13.91
CA ARG A 126 16.14 -27.13 13.10
C ARG A 126 17.34 -28.01 13.49
N PHE A 127 17.52 -28.27 14.78
CA PHE A 127 18.57 -29.20 15.27
C PHE A 127 18.28 -30.67 14.95
N GLN A 128 17.01 -31.07 14.79
CA GLN A 128 16.65 -32.43 14.39
C GLN A 128 16.90 -32.70 12.90
N ILE A 129 16.76 -31.69 12.04
CA ILE A 129 17.03 -31.80 10.61
C ILE A 129 18.55 -31.95 10.36
N ASP A 130 19.37 -31.22 11.11
CA ASP A 130 20.83 -31.22 10.94
C ASP A 130 21.48 -32.53 11.42
N ARG A 131 20.95 -33.13 12.50
CA ARG A 131 21.41 -34.45 12.99
C ARG A 131 20.97 -35.64 12.13
N GLY A 132 19.98 -35.48 11.27
CA GLY A 132 19.54 -36.52 10.34
C GLY A 132 20.39 -36.64 9.08
N SER A 133 21.27 -35.66 8.83
CA SER A 133 22.07 -35.58 7.60
C SER A 133 23.50 -36.13 7.74
N GLN A 134 23.90 -36.60 8.93
CA GLN A 134 25.17 -37.30 9.14
C GLN A 134 24.91 -38.76 9.52
N ARG A 135 24.77 -39.62 8.51
CA ARG A 135 25.04 -41.07 8.65
C ARG A 135 26.35 -41.38 7.91
N PRO A 136 27.34 -41.99 8.57
CA PRO A 136 28.58 -42.39 7.91
C PRO A 136 28.34 -43.61 7.00
N ALA A 137 29.04 -43.65 5.88
CA ALA A 137 29.26 -44.84 5.06
C ALA A 137 30.39 -45.69 5.66
#